data_AF-A0A4Y6UQU4-F1
#
_entry.id   AF-A0A4Y6UQU4-F1
#
_cell.length_a   1.000
_cell.length_b   1.000
_cell.length_c   1.000
_cell.angle_alpha   90.00
_cell.angle_beta   90.00
_cell.angle_gamma   90.00
#
_symmetry.space_group_name_H-M   'P 1'
#
loop_
_entity.id
_entity.type
_entity.pdbx_description
1 polymer ?
#
loop_
_entity_poly.entity_id
_entity_poly.type
_entity_poly.pdbx_seq_one_letter_code
_entity_poly.pdbx_strand_id
1 'polypeptide(L)'
;MEYRFASQEYFLIYMPPTSYREGDILVVEMIDRPFKGFHDLAKHCKNYACHSREEYLNFDPMNHDKPEKFSSGFSADKVLVDAMWKTVNARFAKNE
;
A
#
# COMPACT_ATOMS: atom_id res chain seq x y z
N MET A 1 9.48 -6.17 -4.00
CA MET A 1 8.39 -5.20 -3.76
C MET A 1 7.97 -4.65 -5.09
N GLU A 2 6.67 -4.69 -5.39
CA GLU A 2 6.08 -4.13 -6.61
C GLU A 2 5.00 -3.14 -6.20
N TYR A 3 4.68 -2.17 -7.06
CA TYR A 3 3.59 -1.23 -6.80
C TYR A 3 2.80 -0.93 -8.08
N ARG A 4 1.52 -0.62 -7.92
CA ARG A 4 0.62 -0.27 -9.01
C ARG A 4 -0.48 0.65 -8.53
N PHE A 5 -1.04 1.43 -9.45
CA PHE A 5 -2.32 2.08 -9.23
C PHE A 5 -3.42 1.09 -9.63
N ALA A 6 -4.36 0.82 -8.72
CA ALA A 6 -5.57 0.08 -9.06
C ALA A 6 -6.64 1.02 -9.64
N SER A 7 -6.68 2.27 -9.18
CA SER A 7 -7.50 3.36 -9.72
C SER A 7 -6.82 4.70 -9.45
N GLN A 8 -7.48 5.83 -9.75
CA GLN A 8 -7.02 7.15 -9.31
C GLN A 8 -7.06 7.30 -7.77
N GLU A 9 -7.91 6.52 -7.11
CA GLU A 9 -8.18 6.56 -5.67
C GLU A 9 -7.32 5.58 -4.88
N TYR A 10 -6.74 4.56 -5.52
CA TYR A 10 -6.01 3.51 -4.80
C TYR A 10 -4.64 3.20 -5.39
N PHE A 11 -3.64 3.26 -4.53
CA PHE A 11 -2.27 2.83 -4.78
C PHE A 11 -1.95 1.58 -3.97
N LEU A 12 -1.51 0.52 -4.64
CA LEU A 12 -1.27 -0.79 -4.03
C LEU A 12 0.21 -1.11 -4.05
N ILE A 13 0.70 -1.70 -2.96
CA ILE A 13 2.07 -2.17 -2.82
C ILE A 13 2.05 -3.63 -2.45
N TYR A 14 2.77 -4.42 -3.22
CA TYR A 14 3.00 -5.84 -2.98
C TYR A 14 4.28 -6.05 -2.17
N MET A 15 4.11 -6.60 -0.97
CA MET A 15 5.19 -7.15 -0.17
C MET A 15 5.14 -8.68 -0.29
N PRO A 16 6.07 -9.30 -1.05
CA PRO A 16 6.04 -10.73 -1.29
C PRO A 16 6.23 -11.53 0.01
N PRO A 17 5.63 -12.74 0.10
CA PRO A 17 5.90 -13.64 1.22
C PRO A 17 7.37 -14.00 1.29
N THR A 18 7.82 -14.29 2.51
CA THR A 18 9.15 -14.85 2.79
C THR A 18 9.00 -16.23 3.43
N SER A 19 10.10 -16.94 3.66
CA SER A 19 10.08 -18.24 4.36
C SER A 19 9.53 -18.17 5.79
N TYR A 20 9.46 -16.98 6.40
CA TYR A 20 9.07 -16.78 7.80
C TYR A 20 7.88 -15.85 8.00
N ARG A 21 7.34 -15.26 6.92
CA ARG A 21 6.27 -14.26 6.99
C ARG A 21 5.40 -14.35 5.75
N GLU A 22 4.09 -14.35 5.96
CA GLU A 22 3.09 -14.17 4.90
C GLU A 22 3.29 -12.84 4.17
N GLY A 23 2.99 -12.82 2.88
CA GLY A 23 3.02 -11.59 2.10
C GLY A 23 1.86 -10.67 2.46
N ASP A 24 1.98 -9.42 2.03
CA ASP A 24 1.04 -8.36 2.36
C ASP A 24 0.74 -7.53 1.09
N ILE A 25 -0.51 -7.11 0.93
CA ILE A 25 -0.92 -6.01 0.04
C ILE A 25 -1.22 -4.81 0.93
N LEU A 26 -0.44 -3.75 0.75
CA LEU A 26 -0.76 -2.46 1.33
C LEU A 26 -1.58 -1.67 0.33
N VAL A 27 -2.76 -1.22 0.77
CA VAL A 27 -3.64 -0.34 0.00
C VAL A 27 -3.52 1.05 0.59
N VAL A 28 -3.12 2.01 -0.22
CA VAL A 28 -3.10 3.43 0.13
C VAL A 28 -4.27 4.10 -0.58
N GLU A 29 -5.20 4.63 0.19
CA GLU A 29 -6.26 5.50 -0.30
C GLU A 29 -5.68 6.90 -0.61
N MET A 30 -5.76 7.30 -1.87
CA MET A 30 -5.26 8.56 -2.37
C MET A 30 -6.19 9.69 -1.94
N ILE A 31 -5.60 10.82 -1.55
CA ILE A 31 -6.34 12.05 -1.20
C ILE A 31 -6.05 13.14 -2.24
N ASP A 32 -6.73 14.27 -2.13
CA ASP A 32 -6.64 15.42 -3.06
C ASP A 32 -5.37 16.28 -2.91
N ARG A 33 -4.45 15.88 -2.01
CA ARG A 33 -3.22 16.60 -1.69
C ARG A 33 -2.05 15.65 -1.38
N PRO A 34 -0.80 16.12 -1.47
CA PRO A 34 0.34 15.34 -0.97
C PRO A 34 0.19 14.99 0.52
N PHE A 35 0.72 13.82 0.90
CA PHE A 35 0.81 13.38 2.29
C PHE A 35 1.91 14.14 3.02
N LYS A 36 1.58 14.70 4.19
CA LYS A 36 2.51 15.55 4.98
C LYS A 36 3.61 14.75 5.68
N GLY A 37 3.41 13.46 5.86
CA GLY A 37 4.39 12.56 6.48
C GLY A 37 3.81 11.17 6.73
N PHE A 38 4.58 10.31 7.39
CA PHE A 38 4.22 8.91 7.60
C PHE A 38 2.89 8.71 8.35
N HIS A 39 2.66 9.44 9.44
CA HIS A 39 1.41 9.32 10.22
C HIS A 39 0.18 9.76 9.42
N ASP A 40 0.33 10.68 8.48
CA ASP A 40 -0.74 11.10 7.56
C ASP A 40 -1.01 9.96 6.58
N LEU A 41 0.05 9.43 5.93
CA LEU A 41 -0.05 8.28 5.02
C LEU A 41 -0.66 7.05 5.69
N ALA A 42 -0.20 6.68 6.89
CA ALA A 42 -0.60 5.47 7.60
C ALA A 42 -2.10 5.45 7.95
N LYS A 43 -2.74 6.61 8.13
CA LYS A 43 -4.19 6.71 8.37
C LYS A 43 -5.02 6.33 7.14
N HIS A 44 -4.43 6.41 5.96
CA HIS A 44 -5.04 6.06 4.69
C HIS A 44 -4.52 4.72 4.15
N CYS A 45 -3.73 4.00 4.96
CA CYS A 45 -3.22 2.69 4.60
C CYS A 45 -4.07 1.59 5.24
N LYS A 46 -4.43 0.58 4.45
CA LYS A 46 -4.96 -0.70 4.90
C LYS A 46 -4.01 -1.82 4.51
N ASN A 47 -3.97 -2.88 5.29
CA ASN A 47 -3.10 -4.03 5.02
C ASN A 47 -3.92 -5.31 4.89
N TYR A 48 -3.60 -6.14 3.90
CA TYR A 48 -4.28 -7.40 3.62
C TYR A 48 -3.26 -8.52 3.39
N ALA A 49 -3.61 -9.73 3.80
CA ALA A 49 -2.80 -10.91 3.50
C ALA A 49 -2.73 -11.13 1.99
N CYS A 50 -1.53 -11.47 1.50
CA CYS A 50 -1.28 -11.77 0.10
C CYS A 50 -0.33 -12.97 -0.03
N HIS A 51 -0.80 -14.03 -0.67
CA HIS A 51 -0.06 -15.29 -0.80
C HIS A 51 0.71 -15.38 -2.11
N SER A 52 0.34 -14.60 -3.12
CA SER A 52 0.98 -14.64 -4.43
C SER A 52 1.00 -13.29 -5.14
N ARG A 53 1.88 -13.16 -6.14
CA ARG A 53 1.90 -11.99 -7.02
C ARG A 53 0.62 -11.88 -7.86
N GLU A 54 0.06 -12.99 -8.29
CA GLU A 54 -1.17 -13.03 -9.09
C GLU A 54 -2.36 -12.48 -8.30
N GLU A 55 -2.47 -12.86 -7.03
CA GLU A 55 -3.45 -12.30 -6.11
C GLU A 55 -3.33 -10.78 -5.99
N TYR A 56 -2.10 -10.25 -5.85
CA TYR A 56 -1.86 -8.82 -5.88
C TYR A 56 -2.29 -8.15 -7.20
N LEU A 57 -2.05 -8.78 -8.35
CA LEU A 57 -2.44 -8.22 -9.64
C LEU A 57 -3.96 -8.18 -9.84
N ASN A 58 -4.66 -9.16 -9.27
CA ASN A 58 -6.12 -9.29 -9.37
C ASN A 58 -6.89 -8.64 -8.20
N PHE A 59 -6.18 -8.14 -7.18
CA PHE A 59 -6.82 -7.54 -6.01
C PHE A 59 -7.52 -6.22 -6.36
N ASP A 60 -8.81 -6.12 -6.02
CA ASP A 60 -9.62 -4.92 -6.12
C ASP A 60 -9.92 -4.38 -4.70
N PRO A 61 -9.37 -3.20 -4.32
CA PRO A 61 -9.60 -2.59 -3.01
C PRO A 61 -11.07 -2.31 -2.67
N MET A 62 -11.94 -2.19 -3.68
CA MET A 62 -13.35 -1.87 -3.50
C MET A 62 -14.24 -3.11 -3.43
N ASN A 63 -13.76 -4.24 -3.95
CA ASN A 63 -14.55 -5.45 -4.11
C ASN A 63 -13.73 -6.69 -3.77
N HIS A 64 -13.49 -6.89 -2.47
CA HIS A 64 -12.83 -8.07 -1.93
C HIS A 64 -13.43 -8.50 -0.59
N ASP A 65 -13.33 -9.79 -0.27
CA ASP A 65 -13.79 -10.34 1.01
C ASP A 65 -12.63 -10.53 2.03
N LYS A 66 -11.42 -10.07 1.70
CA LYS A 66 -10.26 -10.20 2.58
C LYS A 66 -10.41 -9.37 3.86
N PRO A 67 -10.20 -9.95 5.05
CA PRO A 67 -10.15 -9.18 6.29
C PRO A 67 -8.90 -8.30 6.30
N GLU A 68 -9.05 -7.07 6.79
CA GLU A 68 -7.91 -6.21 7.07
C GLU A 68 -7.07 -6.84 8.18
N LYS A 69 -5.76 -6.96 7.95
CA LYS A 69 -4.81 -7.32 9.00
C LYS A 69 -4.74 -6.13 9.94
N PHE A 70 -5.27 -6.28 11.16
CA PHE A 70 -5.03 -5.35 12.27
C PHE A 70 -3.53 -5.33 12.58
N SER A 71 -2.76 -4.55 11.82
CA SER A 71 -1.36 -4.33 12.14
C SER A 71 -1.30 -3.23 13.19
N SER A 72 -1.17 -3.62 14.45
CA SER A 72 -0.62 -2.76 15.48
C SER A 72 0.79 -2.37 15.06
N GLY A 73 0.89 -1.29 14.27
CA GLY A 73 2.11 -0.82 13.66
C GLY A 73 2.40 -1.49 12.31
N PHE A 74 2.45 -0.67 11.27
CA PHE A 74 3.28 -0.92 10.10
C PHE A 74 4.68 -1.33 10.59
N SER A 75 5.00 -2.63 10.68
CA SER A 75 6.35 -3.10 10.96
C SER A 75 7.24 -3.02 9.70
N ALA A 76 6.86 -2.18 8.74
CA ALA A 76 7.63 -1.98 7.53
C ALA A 76 8.89 -1.19 7.90
N ASP A 77 10.04 -1.64 7.40
CA ASP A 77 11.30 -0.93 7.51
C ASP A 77 11.10 0.54 7.14
N LYS A 78 11.68 1.47 7.91
CA LYS A 78 11.61 2.91 7.63
C LYS A 78 12.00 3.24 6.19
N VAL A 79 12.94 2.48 5.60
CA VAL A 79 13.35 2.64 4.19
C VAL A 79 12.19 2.35 3.24
N LEU A 80 11.39 1.31 3.50
CA LEU A 80 10.22 0.98 2.70
C LEU A 80 9.15 2.06 2.81
N VAL A 81 8.91 2.54 4.02
CA VAL A 81 7.97 3.62 4.30
C VAL A 81 8.36 4.91 3.57
N ASP A 82 9.63 5.30 3.63
CA ASP A 82 10.12 6.51 2.95
C ASP A 82 10.00 6.36 1.42
N ALA A 83 10.27 5.18 0.87
CA ALA A 83 10.11 4.90 -0.56
C ALA A 83 8.64 4.97 -1.00
N MET A 84 7.74 4.37 -0.21
CA MET A 84 6.29 4.46 -0.45
C MET A 84 5.82 5.92 -0.46
N TRP A 85 6.17 6.67 0.58
CA TRP A 85 5.78 8.09 0.71
C TRP A 85 6.29 8.92 -0.47
N LYS A 86 7.55 8.75 -0.89
CA LYS A 86 8.11 9.42 -2.07
C LYS A 86 7.37 9.07 -3.35
N THR A 87 7.11 7.78 -3.59
CA THR A 87 6.41 7.32 -4.82
C THR A 87 4.99 7.87 -4.89
N VAL A 88 4.26 7.81 -3.78
CA VAL A 88 2.88 8.31 -3.71
C VAL A 88 2.85 9.83 -3.88
N ASN A 89 3.74 10.56 -3.21
CA ASN A 89 3.79 12.02 -3.34
C ASN A 89 4.25 12.50 -4.72
N ALA A 90 5.13 11.75 -5.41
CA ALA A 90 5.54 12.07 -6.77
C ALA A 90 4.38 12.06 -7.78
N ARG A 91 3.26 11.39 -7.45
CA ARG A 91 2.05 11.41 -8.28
C ARG A 91 1.42 12.80 -8.36
N PHE A 92 1.49 13.59 -7.29
CA PHE A 92 0.95 14.95 -7.24
C PHE A 92 1.80 15.92 -8.07
N ALA A 93 3.13 15.78 -8.01
CA ALA A 93 4.05 16.61 -8.80
C ALA A 93 3.96 16.37 -10.32
N LYS A 94 3.30 15.29 -10.77
CA LYS A 94 3.03 15.02 -12.20
C LYS A 94 1.67 15.52 -12.68
N ASN A 95 0.82 16.00 -11.77
CA ASN A 95 -0.51 16.54 -12.06
C ASN A 95 -0.57 18.07 -11.96
N GLU A 96 0.55 18.72 -11.62
CA GLU A 96 0.77 20.17 -11.75
C GLU A 96 1.44 20.47 -13.10
#